data_AF-A0A2V7XUX7-F1
#
_entry.id   AF-A0A2V7XUX7-F1
#
_cell.length_a   1.000
_cell.length_b   1.000
_cell.length_c   1.000
_cell.angle_alpha   90.00
_cell.angle_beta   90.00
_cell.angle_gamma   90.00
#
_symmetry.space_group_name_H-M   'P 1'
#
loop_
_entity.id
_entity.type
_entity.pdbx_description
1 polymer ?
#
loop_
_entity_poly.entity_id
_entity_poly.type
_entity_poly.pdbx_seq_one_letter_code
_entity_poly.pdbx_strand_id
1 'polypeptide(L)'
;MRHLKTYYAGRTRITDRSLEILSGIDTLERVELWNCPRVTDAGLPFLAKLPRLREVKLQNMPAVTLEGAAVFPPSIHVDYSP
;
A
#
# COMPACT_ATOMS: atom_id res chain seq x y z
N MET A 1 9.77 5.18 18.54
CA MET A 1 8.70 6.08 18.09
C MET A 1 8.27 5.67 16.69
N ARG A 2 7.19 4.90 16.55
CA ARG A 2 6.52 4.62 15.27
C ARG A 2 5.04 4.90 15.51
N HIS A 3 4.63 6.15 15.28
CA HIS A 3 3.25 6.62 15.50
C HIS A 3 2.56 7.03 14.20
N LEU A 4 3.17 6.67 13.06
CA LEU A 4 2.60 7.02 11.77
C LEU A 4 1.31 6.22 11.57
N LYS A 5 0.20 6.95 11.45
CA LYS A 5 -1.13 6.38 11.16
C LYS A 5 -1.44 6.39 9.67
N THR A 6 -0.91 7.37 8.95
CA THR A 6 -1.18 7.51 7.53
C THR A 6 0.09 7.75 6.75
N TYR A 7 0.23 7.06 5.62
CA TYR A 7 1.30 7.28 4.66
C TYR A 7 0.71 7.70 3.32
N TYR A 8 1.23 8.80 2.76
CA TYR A 8 0.85 9.33 1.46
C TYR A 8 2.08 9.39 0.56
N ALA A 9 2.00 8.86 -0.66
CA ALA A 9 3.03 9.03 -1.67
C ALA A 9 2.41 9.19 -3.07
N GLY A 10 2.77 10.29 -3.73
CA GLY A 10 2.25 10.65 -5.05
C GLY A 10 3.37 11.05 -6.00
N ARG A 11 3.43 10.50 -7.22
CA ARG A 11 4.45 10.84 -8.24
C ARG A 11 5.88 10.66 -7.71
N THR A 12 6.12 9.58 -6.98
CA THR A 12 7.43 9.29 -6.37
C THR A 12 8.09 8.06 -7.00
N ARG A 13 9.33 7.76 -6.58
CA ARG A 13 10.10 6.58 -7.03
C ARG A 13 10.18 5.49 -5.95
N ILE A 14 9.23 5.47 -5.03
CA ILE A 14 9.14 4.37 -4.05
C ILE A 14 8.98 3.04 -4.77
N THR A 15 9.41 1.96 -4.10
CA THR A 15 9.39 0.62 -4.65
C THR A 15 8.73 -0.34 -3.67
N ASP A 16 8.63 -1.62 -4.04
CA ASP A 16 8.18 -2.68 -3.13
C ASP A 16 8.99 -2.72 -1.82
N ARG A 17 10.28 -2.35 -1.87
CA ARG A 17 11.12 -2.21 -0.67
C ARG A 17 10.62 -1.13 0.29
N SER A 18 10.02 -0.06 -0.23
CA SER A 18 9.37 0.95 0.61
C SER A 18 8.15 0.36 1.33
N LEU A 19 7.36 -0.49 0.67
CA LEU A 19 6.20 -1.14 1.29
C LEU A 19 6.61 -2.14 2.36
N GLU A 20 7.71 -2.87 2.14
CA GLU A 20 8.31 -3.74 3.15
C GLU A 20 8.77 -2.95 4.39
N ILE A 21 9.38 -1.77 4.21
CA ILE A 21 9.76 -0.90 5.34
C ILE A 21 8.52 -0.41 6.11
N LEU A 22 7.46 -0.01 5.39
CA LEU A 22 6.19 0.42 5.99
C LEU A 22 5.52 -0.71 6.79
N SER A 23 5.72 -1.97 6.40
CA SER A 23 5.15 -3.13 7.12
C SER A 23 5.65 -3.26 8.58
N GLY A 24 6.78 -2.62 8.92
CA GLY A 24 7.25 -2.55 10.31
C GLY A 24 6.63 -1.41 11.14
N ILE A 25 5.62 -0.72 10.62
CA ILE A 25 4.94 0.39 11.31
C ILE A 25 3.51 -0.06 11.65
N ASP A 26 3.40 -0.85 12.73
CA ASP A 26 2.13 -1.47 13.17
C ASP A 26 1.01 -0.48 13.51
N THR A 27 1.33 0.82 13.59
CA THR A 27 0.37 1.91 13.80
C THR A 27 -0.29 2.40 12.51
N LEU A 28 0.16 1.97 11.33
CA LEU A 28 -0.41 2.40 10.06
C LEU A 28 -1.85 1.90 9.92
N GLU A 29 -2.74 2.85 9.67
CA GLU A 29 -4.17 2.66 9.48
C GLU A 29 -4.59 2.95 8.03
N ARG A 30 -3.86 3.83 7.32
CA ARG A 30 -4.15 4.22 5.93
C ARG A 30 -2.88 4.37 5.08
N VAL A 31 -2.91 3.84 3.86
CA VAL A 31 -1.86 4.03 2.85
C VAL A 31 -2.48 4.53 1.55
N GLU A 32 -2.00 5.65 1.03
CA GLU A 32 -2.44 6.17 -0.28
C GLU A 32 -1.25 6.33 -1.21
N LEU A 33 -1.28 5.61 -2.32
CA LEU A 33 -0.25 5.58 -3.35
C LEU A 33 -0.86 6.03 -4.67
N TRP A 34 -0.26 7.06 -5.26
CA TRP A 34 -0.67 7.58 -6.57
C TRP A 34 0.52 7.73 -7.49
N ASN A 35 0.41 7.21 -8.72
CA ASN A 35 1.44 7.39 -9.75
C ASN A 35 2.85 7.01 -9.25
N CYS A 36 2.96 5.80 -8.70
CA CYS A 36 4.20 5.22 -8.17
C CYS A 36 4.62 4.05 -9.07
N PRO A 37 5.35 4.29 -10.18
CA PRO A 37 5.54 3.32 -11.27
C PRO A 37 6.43 2.12 -10.92
N ARG A 38 7.06 2.12 -9.74
CA ARG A 38 7.96 1.06 -9.28
C ARG A 38 7.39 0.24 -8.12
N VAL A 39 6.15 0.50 -7.72
CA VAL A 39 5.38 -0.39 -6.85
C VAL A 39 4.69 -1.40 -7.74
N THR A 40 4.82 -2.67 -7.39
CA THR A 40 4.26 -3.80 -8.13
C THR A 40 3.35 -4.64 -7.23
N ASP A 41 2.65 -5.60 -7.83
CA ASP A 41 1.88 -6.61 -7.07
C ASP A 41 2.69 -7.29 -5.97
N ALA A 42 4.01 -7.47 -6.16
CA ALA A 42 4.89 -8.11 -5.19
C ALA A 42 5.05 -7.30 -3.88
N GLY A 43 4.81 -5.98 -3.92
CA GLY A 43 4.90 -5.11 -2.74
C GLY A 43 3.66 -5.12 -1.86
N LEU A 44 2.48 -5.38 -2.42
CA LEU A 44 1.19 -5.27 -1.71
C LEU A 44 1.02 -6.22 -0.51
N PRO A 45 1.51 -7.49 -0.56
CA PRO A 45 1.44 -8.40 0.58
C PRO A 45 2.15 -7.91 1.84
N PHE A 46 3.11 -6.98 1.74
CA PHE A 46 3.75 -6.38 2.91
C PHE A 46 2.80 -5.46 3.66
N LEU A 47 1.96 -4.71 2.94
CA LEU A 47 0.95 -3.85 3.55
C LEU A 47 -0.23 -4.67 4.11
N ALA A 48 -0.64 -5.74 3.42
CA ALA A 48 -1.77 -6.58 3.83
C ALA A 48 -1.60 -7.25 5.21
N LYS A 49 -0.35 -7.35 5.71
CA LYS A 49 -0.01 -7.92 7.02
C LYS A 49 -0.10 -6.92 8.18
N LEU A 50 -0.27 -5.63 7.91
CA LEU A 50 -0.30 -4.61 8.94
C LEU A 50 -1.53 -4.77 9.84
N PRO A 51 -1.36 -4.90 11.17
CA PRO A 51 -2.44 -5.29 12.08
C PRO A 51 -3.52 -4.22 12.26
N ARG A 52 -3.24 -2.98 11.86
CA ARG A 52 -4.15 -1.84 12.00
C ARG A 52 -4.57 -1.21 10.69
N LEU A 53 -4.09 -1.73 9.55
CA LEU A 53 -4.41 -1.17 8.25
C LEU A 53 -5.89 -1.38 7.95
N ARG A 54 -6.56 -0.30 7.55
CA ARG A 54 -8.01 -0.25 7.28
C ARG A 54 -8.32 0.24 5.88
N GLU A 55 -7.42 1.01 5.29
CA GLU A 55 -7.67 1.63 3.99
C GLU A 55 -6.40 1.68 3.15
N VAL A 56 -6.53 1.29 1.89
CA VAL A 56 -5.49 1.38 0.88
C VAL A 56 -6.06 2.01 -0.38
N LYS A 57 -5.43 3.10 -0.85
CA LYS A 57 -5.71 3.69 -2.15
C LYS A 57 -4.55 3.43 -3.10
N LEU A 58 -4.82 2.81 -4.25
CA LEU A 58 -3.88 2.41 -5.28
C LEU A 58 -4.35 3.03 -6.60
N GLN A 59 -3.78 4.17 -6.97
CA GLN A 59 -4.26 4.94 -8.12
C GLN A 59 -3.17 5.16 -9.17
N ASN A 60 -3.48 4.85 -10.43
CA ASN A 60 -2.59 5.06 -11.58
C ASN A 60 -1.22 4.39 -11.35
N MET A 61 -1.24 3.08 -11.08
CA MET A 61 -0.03 2.31 -10.77
C MET A 61 0.16 1.24 -11.85
N PRO A 62 1.02 1.48 -12.86
CA PRO A 62 1.06 0.66 -14.07
C PRO A 62 1.51 -0.79 -13.86
N ALA A 63 2.15 -1.09 -12.72
CA ALA A 63 2.62 -2.44 -12.38
C ALA A 63 1.80 -3.09 -11.26
N VAL A 64 0.67 -2.49 -10.87
CA VAL A 64 -0.30 -3.08 -9.96
C VAL A 64 -1.54 -3.50 -10.73
N THR A 65 -1.94 -4.76 -10.57
CA THR A 65 -3.10 -5.34 -11.22
C THR A 65 -4.26 -5.46 -10.24
N LEU A 66 -5.47 -5.73 -10.76
CA LEU A 66 -6.62 -6.08 -9.93
C LEU A 66 -6.37 -7.34 -9.09
N GLU A 67 -5.64 -8.31 -9.63
CA GLU A 67 -5.26 -9.54 -8.92
C GLU A 67 -4.30 -9.23 -7.76
N GLY A 68 -3.29 -8.40 -7.99
CA GLY A 68 -2.41 -7.95 -6.92
C GLY A 68 -3.14 -7.13 -5.86
N ALA A 69 -4.08 -6.28 -6.24
CA ALA A 69 -4.93 -5.56 -5.29
C ALA A 69 -5.85 -6.49 -4.49
N ALA A 70 -6.14 -7.71 -4.96
CA ALA A 70 -6.98 -8.67 -4.26
C ALA A 70 -6.26 -9.38 -3.08
N VAL A 71 -4.97 -9.12 -2.84
CA VAL A 71 -4.24 -9.70 -1.68
C VAL A 71 -4.70 -9.14 -0.33
N PHE A 72 -5.39 -8.00 -0.33
CA PHE A 72 -5.90 -7.40 0.89
C PHE A 72 -7.12 -8.17 1.41
N PRO A 73 -7.17 -8.51 2.71
CA PRO A 73 -8.33 -9.18 3.30
C PRO A 73 -9.58 -8.28 3.29
N PRO A 74 -10.79 -8.86 3.41
CA PRO A 74 -12.05 -8.11 3.42
C PRO A 74 -12.17 -7.03 4.51
N SER A 75 -11.32 -7.08 5.54
CA SER A 75 -11.25 -6.07 6.60
C SER A 75 -10.63 -4.75 6.16
N ILE A 76 -10.01 -4.70 4.97
CA ILE A 76 -9.33 -3.52 4.43
C ILE A 76 -10.15 -2.97 3.27
N HIS A 77 -10.51 -1.69 3.35
CA HIS A 77 -11.12 -0.97 2.24
C HIS A 77 -10.06 -0.68 1.18
N VAL A 78 -10.23 -1.24 -0.02
CA VAL A 78 -9.32 -1.04 -1.15
C VAL A 78 -10.00 -0.18 -2.21
N ASP A 79 -9.42 1.00 -2.47
CA ASP A 79 -9.75 1.85 -3.61
C ASP A 79 -8.66 1.65 -4.67
N TYR A 80 -9.00 0.88 -5.71
CA TYR A 80 -8.10 0.57 -6.81
C TYR A 80 -8.59 1.25 -8.09
N SER A 81 -7.74 2.10 -8.66
CA SER A 81 -7.89 2.67 -9.98
C SER A 81 -6.62 2.38 -10.78
N PRO A 82 -6.71 1.61 -11.89
CA PRO A 82 -5.56 1.32 -12.73
C PRO A 82 -4.91 2.59 -13.30
#